data_AF-A0A4P5U6L9-F1
#
_entry.id   AF-A0A4P5U6L9-F1
#
_cell.length_a   1.000
_cell.length_b   1.000
_cell.length_c   1.000
_cell.angle_alpha   90.00
_cell.angle_beta   90.00
_cell.angle_gamma   90.00
#
_symmetry.space_group_name_H-M   'P 1'
#
loop_
_entity.id
_entity.type
_entity.pdbx_description
1 polymer ?
#
loop_
_entity_poly.entity_id
_entity_poly.type
_entity_poly.pdbx_seq_one_letter_code
_entity_poly.pdbx_strand_id
1 'polypeptide(L)'
;MKDAMLSELAQTLTGEPMPYATLMYVWCNTRAPGSVIINPRTDRIRKLVLESGPAHLNQWRDYERHIATDFEAAFGEPPGNLLGIGLMTDTDNTRSHTQAWYGPVTLVRP
;
A
#
# COMPACT_ATOMS: atom_id res chain seq x y z
N MET A 1 -8.89 -1.13 -19.04
CA MET A 1 -8.34 -1.46 -20.38
C MET A 1 -6.85 -1.11 -20.46
N LYS A 2 -6.41 0.09 -20.06
CA LYS A 2 -4.99 0.49 -20.05
C LYS A 2 -4.12 -0.34 -19.10
N ASP A 3 -4.58 -0.59 -17.87
CA ASP A 3 -3.83 -1.38 -16.88
C ASP A 3 -3.74 -2.87 -17.22
N ALA A 4 -4.79 -3.45 -17.82
CA ALA A 4 -4.76 -4.83 -18.33
C ALA A 4 -3.69 -4.99 -19.43
N MET A 5 -3.63 -4.04 -20.35
CA MET A 5 -2.64 -4.03 -21.45
C MET A 5 -1.20 -3.80 -20.94
N LEU A 6 -1.02 -2.98 -19.90
CA LEU A 6 0.26 -2.79 -19.21
C LEU A 6 0.69 -4.03 -18.42
N SER A 7 -0.25 -4.72 -17.79
CA SER A 7 -0.01 -5.98 -17.07
C SER A 7 0.37 -7.10 -18.03
N GLU A 8 -0.32 -7.23 -19.17
CA GLU A 8 0.03 -8.19 -20.23
C GLU A 8 1.42 -7.91 -20.81
N LEU A 9 1.75 -6.64 -21.07
CA LEU A 9 3.06 -6.25 -21.55
C LEU A 9 4.16 -6.53 -20.50
N ALA A 10 3.91 -6.22 -19.23
CA ALA A 10 4.84 -6.50 -18.15
C ALA A 10 5.08 -8.00 -18.01
N GLN A 11 4.01 -8.82 -18.00
CA GLN A 11 4.12 -10.28 -17.95
C GLN A 11 4.90 -10.85 -19.14
N THR A 12 4.71 -10.29 -20.35
CA THR A 12 5.46 -10.70 -21.55
C THR A 12 6.96 -10.39 -21.42
N LEU A 13 7.32 -9.33 -20.69
CA LEU A 13 8.70 -8.89 -20.52
C LEU A 13 9.41 -9.52 -19.31
N THR A 14 8.69 -9.77 -18.22
CA THR A 14 9.26 -10.24 -16.94
C THR A 14 9.03 -11.73 -16.69
N GLY A 15 8.09 -12.37 -17.40
CA GLY A 15 7.68 -13.76 -17.18
C GLY A 15 6.78 -13.96 -15.95
N GLU A 16 6.62 -12.93 -15.12
CA GLU A 16 5.82 -12.95 -13.89
C GLU A 16 4.58 -12.06 -14.06
N PRO A 17 3.36 -12.55 -13.77
CA PRO A 17 2.18 -11.70 -13.77
C PRO A 17 2.36 -10.59 -12.73
N MET A 18 2.06 -9.35 -13.11
CA MET A 18 2.00 -8.26 -12.14
C MET A 18 0.94 -8.57 -11.08
N PRO A 19 1.18 -8.25 -9.80
CA PRO A 19 0.17 -8.43 -8.76
C PRO A 19 -1.12 -7.73 -9.20
N TYR A 20 -2.24 -8.44 -9.11
CA TYR A 20 -3.55 -7.96 -9.52
C TYR A 20 -3.88 -6.57 -8.95
N ALA A 21 -3.52 -6.34 -7.68
CA ALA A 21 -3.58 -5.06 -7.02
C ALA A 21 -2.69 -5.04 -5.77
N THR A 22 -2.24 -3.85 -5.39
CA THR A 22 -1.47 -3.60 -4.16
C THR A 22 -2.19 -2.55 -3.32
N LEU A 23 -2.61 -2.94 -2.13
CA LEU A 23 -3.04 -2.01 -1.08
C LEU A 23 -1.82 -1.64 -0.22
N MET A 24 -1.51 -0.35 -0.12
CA MET A 24 -0.42 0.15 0.72
C MET A 24 -0.99 0.90 1.91
N TYR A 25 -0.52 0.60 3.11
CA TYR A 25 -0.76 1.45 4.28
C TYR A 25 0.35 2.49 4.38
N VAL A 26 0.01 3.77 4.49
CA VAL A 26 1.02 4.84 4.42
C VAL A 26 0.86 5.87 5.53
N TRP A 27 2.00 6.40 5.97
CA TRP A 27 2.05 7.70 6.65
C TRP A 27 2.14 8.78 5.58
N CYS A 28 1.21 9.71 5.61
CA CYS A 28 1.16 10.81 4.64
C CYS A 28 1.56 12.12 5.32
N ASN A 29 2.12 13.07 4.57
CA ASN A 29 2.45 14.37 5.14
C ASN A 29 1.23 15.28 5.34
N THR A 30 0.22 15.14 4.48
CA THR A 30 -0.87 16.14 4.39
C THR A 30 -2.27 15.56 4.30
N ARG A 31 -2.46 14.35 3.79
CA ARG A 31 -3.80 13.77 3.66
C ARG A 31 -4.26 13.18 4.98
N ALA A 32 -5.53 13.35 5.30
CA ALA A 32 -6.09 12.86 6.56
C ALA A 32 -6.05 11.32 6.65
N PRO A 33 -5.91 10.74 7.87
CA PRO A 33 -6.10 9.32 8.10
C PRO A 33 -7.46 8.83 7.55
N GLY A 34 -7.49 7.61 7.01
CA GLY A 34 -8.67 7.02 6.37
C GLY A 34 -8.86 7.44 4.90
N SER A 35 -8.11 8.41 4.39
CA SER A 35 -8.18 8.77 2.97
C SER A 35 -7.50 7.73 2.07
N VAL A 36 -8.06 7.50 0.89
CA VAL A 36 -7.48 6.62 -0.14
C VAL A 36 -6.80 7.47 -1.22
N ILE A 37 -5.53 7.18 -1.46
CA ILE A 37 -4.71 7.78 -2.52
C ILE A 37 -4.65 6.82 -3.68
N ILE A 38 -5.16 7.25 -4.84
CA ILE A 38 -5.00 6.51 -6.09
C ILE A 38 -3.63 6.86 -6.68
N ASN A 39 -2.86 5.86 -7.08
CA ASN A 39 -1.57 6.08 -7.72
C ASN A 39 -1.79 6.77 -9.08
N PRO A 40 -1.05 7.85 -9.42
CA PRO A 40 -1.24 8.56 -10.68
C PRO A 40 -0.88 7.73 -11.92
N ARG A 41 -0.13 6.63 -11.77
CA ARG A 41 0.36 5.79 -12.87
C ARG A 41 -0.46 4.52 -13.11
N THR A 42 -1.25 4.07 -12.12
CA THR A 42 -2.09 2.85 -12.24
C THR A 42 -3.20 2.85 -11.19
N ASP A 43 -4.37 2.32 -11.54
CA ASP A 43 -5.49 2.12 -10.61
C ASP A 43 -5.32 0.90 -9.69
N ARG A 44 -4.32 0.04 -9.99
CA ARG A 44 -4.00 -1.18 -9.23
C ARG A 44 -3.11 -0.96 -8.02
N ILE A 45 -2.71 0.29 -7.76
CA ILE A 45 -2.05 0.65 -6.50
C ILE A 45 -2.88 1.71 -5.81
N ARG A 46 -3.37 1.37 -4.61
CA ARG A 46 -4.08 2.32 -3.74
C ARG A 46 -3.36 2.40 -2.41
N LYS A 47 -3.26 3.61 -1.86
CA LYS A 47 -2.62 3.86 -0.56
C LYS A 47 -3.67 4.32 0.43
N LEU A 48 -3.88 3.57 1.50
CA LEU A 48 -4.74 3.97 2.60
C LEU A 48 -3.90 4.68 3.67
N VAL A 49 -4.26 5.91 3.98
CA VAL A 49 -3.53 6.73 4.94
C VAL A 49 -3.84 6.27 6.36
N LEU A 50 -2.82 5.87 7.12
CA LEU A 50 -2.95 5.51 8.53
C LEU A 50 -2.68 6.70 9.45
N GLU A 51 -1.68 7.49 9.11
CA GLU A 51 -1.25 8.64 9.91
C GLU A 51 -0.95 9.83 9.02
N SER A 52 -1.06 11.02 9.59
CA SER A 52 -0.83 12.27 8.88
C SER A 52 0.04 13.23 9.67
N GLY A 53 1.02 13.81 8.97
CA GLY A 53 1.87 14.87 9.51
C GLY A 53 2.76 14.41 10.66
N PRO A 54 3.32 15.36 11.43
CA PRO A 54 4.40 15.08 12.37
C PRO A 54 3.93 14.64 13.77
N ALA A 55 2.63 14.59 14.03
CA ALA A 55 2.07 14.47 15.39
C ALA A 55 2.53 13.19 16.14
N HIS A 56 2.75 12.10 15.40
CA HIS A 56 3.11 10.79 15.97
C HIS A 56 4.56 10.37 15.70
N LEU A 57 5.43 11.30 15.30
CA LEU A 57 6.86 11.00 15.13
C LEU A 57 7.51 10.61 16.48
N ASN A 58 8.52 9.74 16.40
CA ASN A 58 9.28 9.21 17.56
C ASN A 58 8.42 8.47 18.59
N GLN A 59 7.26 7.97 18.19
CA GLN A 59 6.37 7.17 19.03
C GLN A 59 6.20 5.79 18.42
N TRP A 60 6.12 4.77 19.30
CA TRP A 60 5.70 3.46 18.86
C TRP A 60 4.20 3.46 18.56
N ARG A 61 3.82 2.87 17.42
CA ARG A 61 2.43 2.80 16.97
C ARG A 61 2.14 1.38 16.53
N ASP A 62 1.13 0.79 17.12
CA ASP A 62 0.63 -0.52 16.77
C ASP A 62 -0.63 -0.38 15.91
N TYR A 63 -0.74 -1.20 14.87
CA TYR A 63 -1.89 -1.19 13.96
C TYR A 63 -2.44 -2.61 13.80
N GLU A 64 -3.75 -2.72 13.90
CA GLU A 64 -4.49 -3.94 13.58
C GLU A 64 -5.48 -3.62 12.45
N ARG A 65 -5.47 -4.42 11.39
CA ARG A 65 -6.22 -4.15 10.15
C ARG A 65 -6.86 -5.42 9.61
N HIS A 66 -8.09 -5.29 9.14
CA HIS A 66 -8.76 -6.33 8.37
C HIS A 66 -8.51 -6.10 6.87
N ILE A 67 -7.44 -6.71 6.34
CA ILE A 67 -6.91 -6.45 5.00
C ILE A 67 -8.00 -6.58 3.91
N ALA A 68 -8.87 -7.58 4.02
CA ALA A 68 -9.92 -7.80 3.02
C ALA A 68 -10.96 -6.67 2.99
N THR A 69 -11.37 -6.20 4.17
CA THR A 69 -12.33 -5.08 4.28
C THR A 69 -11.72 -3.78 3.80
N ASP A 70 -10.44 -3.55 4.14
CA ASP A 70 -9.71 -2.37 3.68
C ASP A 70 -9.49 -2.37 2.18
N PHE A 71 -9.25 -3.55 1.60
CA PHE A 71 -9.16 -3.72 0.16
C PHE A 71 -10.49 -3.40 -0.52
N GLU A 72 -11.59 -3.99 -0.06
CA GLU A 72 -12.92 -3.72 -0.62
C GLU A 72 -13.29 -2.23 -0.53
N ALA A 73 -13.04 -1.60 0.62
CA ALA A 73 -13.29 -0.17 0.79
C ALA A 73 -12.42 0.68 -0.15
N ALA A 74 -11.15 0.29 -0.37
CA ALA A 74 -10.25 1.04 -1.22
C ALA A 74 -10.53 0.84 -2.70
N PHE A 75 -10.85 -0.38 -3.14
CA PHE A 75 -10.95 -0.77 -4.56
C PHE A 75 -12.37 -0.86 -5.10
N GLY A 76 -13.36 -1.09 -4.23
CA GLY A 76 -14.76 -1.31 -4.62
C GLY A 76 -15.07 -2.72 -5.13
N GLU A 77 -14.12 -3.65 -5.01
CA GLU A 77 -14.23 -5.05 -5.43
C GLU A 77 -13.55 -5.97 -4.40
N PRO A 78 -13.97 -7.24 -4.26
CA PRO A 78 -13.34 -8.17 -3.33
C PRO A 78 -11.88 -8.47 -3.71
N PRO A 79 -10.99 -8.69 -2.73
CA PRO A 79 -9.61 -9.04 -2.99
C PRO A 79 -9.48 -10.46 -3.56
N GLY A 80 -8.40 -10.69 -4.32
CA GLY A 80 -7.90 -12.03 -4.60
C GLY A 80 -7.07 -12.59 -3.42
N ASN A 81 -6.31 -13.65 -3.69
CA ASN A 81 -5.40 -14.22 -2.71
C ASN A 81 -4.32 -13.21 -2.30
N LEU A 82 -4.02 -13.13 -1.01
CA LEU A 82 -2.87 -12.38 -0.51
C LEU A 82 -1.58 -13.08 -0.95
N LEU A 83 -0.82 -12.46 -1.85
CA LEU A 83 0.42 -13.00 -2.40
C LEU A 83 1.64 -12.71 -1.51
N GLY A 84 1.63 -11.58 -0.80
CA GLY A 84 2.74 -11.19 0.06
C GLY A 84 2.46 -9.91 0.85
N ILE A 85 3.30 -9.67 1.86
CA ILE A 85 3.31 -8.45 2.67
C ILE A 85 4.72 -7.87 2.60
N GLY A 86 4.82 -6.58 2.33
CA GLY A 86 6.07 -5.84 2.29
C GLY A 86 6.05 -4.65 3.25
N LEU A 87 7.20 -4.40 3.86
CA LEU A 87 7.47 -3.18 4.63
C LEU A 87 8.49 -2.36 3.85
N MET A 88 8.28 -1.05 3.75
CA MET A 88 9.23 -0.18 3.07
C MET A 88 9.27 1.20 3.70
N THR A 89 10.48 1.71 3.81
CA THR A 89 10.77 3.11 4.11
C THR A 89 11.32 3.71 2.82
N ASP A 90 10.63 4.69 2.25
CA ASP A 90 10.99 5.26 0.94
C ASP A 90 11.09 6.79 1.01
N THR A 91 12.06 7.36 0.29
CA THR A 91 12.26 8.80 0.12
C THR A 91 12.45 9.21 -1.34
N ASP A 92 12.25 8.31 -2.29
CA ASP A 92 12.47 8.48 -3.74
C ASP A 92 11.93 9.82 -4.29
N ASN A 93 10.74 10.23 -3.85
CA ASN A 93 10.03 11.39 -4.36
C ASN A 93 10.33 12.68 -3.58
N THR A 94 11.02 12.59 -2.45
CA THR A 94 11.28 13.72 -1.54
C THR A 94 12.73 14.19 -1.57
N ARG A 95 13.66 13.34 -2.05
CA ARG A 95 15.12 13.55 -1.95
C ARG A 95 15.58 13.83 -0.51
N SER A 96 14.77 13.45 0.48
CA SER A 96 15.10 13.61 1.89
C SER A 96 15.72 12.34 2.43
N HIS A 97 16.20 12.43 3.66
CA HIS A 97 16.59 11.27 4.46
C HIS A 97 15.43 10.92 5.40
N THR A 98 15.15 9.63 5.55
CA THR A 98 14.18 9.16 6.54
C THR A 98 14.62 7.83 7.12
N GLN A 99 14.22 7.56 8.36
CA GLN A 99 14.47 6.32 9.06
C GLN A 99 13.17 5.90 9.75
N ALA A 100 12.89 4.60 9.72
CA ALA A 100 11.79 4.01 10.45
C ALA A 100 12.25 2.69 11.08
N TRP A 101 11.64 2.34 12.20
CA TRP A 101 11.80 1.05 12.85
C TRP A 101 10.49 0.27 12.69
N TYR A 102 10.62 -1.04 12.49
CA TYR A 102 9.49 -1.93 12.30
C TYR A 102 9.42 -2.93 13.43
N GLY A 103 8.20 -3.14 13.92
CA GLY A 103 7.90 -4.17 14.90
C GLY A 103 7.69 -5.53 14.27
N PRO A 104 7.36 -6.52 15.11
CA PRO A 104 6.81 -7.78 14.64
C PRO A 104 5.59 -7.55 13.75
N VAL A 105 5.55 -8.23 12.61
CA VAL A 105 4.36 -8.28 11.74
C VAL A 105 3.79 -9.68 11.81
N THR A 106 2.52 -9.77 12.20
CA THR A 106 1.80 -11.05 12.27
C THR A 106 0.61 -11.00 11.35
N LEU A 107 0.48 -12.02 10.49
CA LEU A 107 -0.75 -12.27 9.75
C LEU A 107 -1.53 -13.35 10.49
N VAL A 108 -2.61 -12.96 11.13
CA VAL A 108 -3.55 -13.89 11.75
C VAL A 108 -4.65 -14.23 10.76
N ARG A 109 -4.95 -15.52 10.62
CA ARG A 109 -6.17 -15.96 9.96
C ARG A 109 -7.30 -15.91 11.00
N PRO A 110 -8.51 -15.47 10.62
CA PRO A 110 -9.67 -15.56 11.50
C PRO A 110 -9.98 -17.02 11.87
#